data_AF-A0A940LSH1-F1
#
_entry.id   AF-A0A940LSH1-F1
#
_cell.length_a   1.000
_cell.length_b   1.000
_cell.length_c   1.000
_cell.angle_alpha   90.00
_cell.angle_beta   90.00
_cell.angle_gamma   90.00
#
_symmetry.space_group_name_H-M   'P 1'
#
loop_
_entity.id
_entity.type
_entity.pdbx_description
1 polymer ?
#
loop_
_entity_poly.entity_id
_entity_poly.type
_entity_poly.pdbx_seq_one_letter_code
_entity_poly.pdbx_strand_id
1 'polypeptide(L)'
;MRPEEITLQSIRIERPDRHPDLATYQTAAFRVLPPDHPNSFVVPVSVNLDQYGPDEVEDQARFVFHHLMRALAEATEGWDRPNEI
;
A
#
# COMPACT_ATOMS: atom_id res chain seq x y z
N MET A 1 23.87 8.56 -3.20
CA MET A 1 22.90 7.69 -3.91
C MET A 1 21.60 8.45 -4.01
N ARG A 2 21.00 8.55 -5.20
CA ARG A 2 19.65 9.14 -5.34
C ARG A 2 18.63 8.12 -4.82
N PRO A 3 17.58 8.53 -4.09
CA PRO A 3 16.53 7.60 -3.66
C PRO A 3 15.89 6.99 -4.90
N GLU A 4 15.72 5.67 -4.91
CA GLU A 4 14.97 5.00 -5.96
C GLU A 4 13.53 5.50 -5.92
N GLU A 5 13.07 6.11 -7.02
CA GLU A 5 11.69 6.57 -7.14
C GLU A 5 10.76 5.36 -7.17
N ILE A 6 10.00 5.15 -6.11
CA ILE A 6 8.94 4.15 -6.06
C ILE A 6 7.78 4.68 -6.90
N THR A 7 7.61 4.14 -8.11
CA THR A 7 6.46 4.44 -8.97
C THR A 7 5.31 3.49 -8.68
N LEU A 8 4.06 3.91 -8.93
CA LEU A 8 2.88 3.04 -8.79
C LEU A 8 2.98 1.72 -9.59
N GLN A 9 3.80 1.69 -10.63
CA GLN A 9 4.01 0.54 -11.50
C GLN A 9 4.97 -0.51 -10.90
N SER A 10 5.80 -0.15 -9.92
CA SER A 10 6.73 -1.09 -9.27
C SER A 10 6.07 -1.88 -8.12
N ILE A 11 4.86 -1.49 -7.73
CA ILE A 11 4.11 -2.08 -6.63
C ILE A 11 3.38 -3.32 -7.10
N ARG A 12 3.71 -4.46 -6.49
CA ARG A 12 3.05 -5.74 -6.80
C ARG A 12 1.82 -5.90 -5.91
N ILE A 13 0.71 -6.29 -6.54
CA ILE A 13 -0.52 -6.67 -5.85
C ILE A 13 -0.42 -8.15 -5.51
N GLU A 14 -0.43 -8.47 -4.23
CA GLU A 14 -0.62 -9.84 -3.74
C GLU A 14 -2.13 -10.12 -3.67
N ARG A 15 -2.51 -11.33 -4.07
CA ARG A 15 -3.93 -11.69 -4.25
C ARG A 15 -4.70 -11.49 -2.95
N PRO A 16 -5.95 -11.02 -3.06
CA PRO A 16 -6.73 -10.70 -1.89
C PRO A 16 -7.16 -11.94 -1.13
N ASP A 17 -6.73 -12.05 0.13
CA ASP A 17 -7.25 -13.05 1.06
C ASP A 17 -8.56 -12.53 1.69
N ARG A 18 -9.60 -13.36 1.69
CA ARG A 18 -10.86 -13.07 2.39
C ARG A 18 -10.65 -13.29 3.89
N HIS A 19 -10.68 -12.21 4.67
CA HIS A 19 -10.62 -12.30 6.13
C HIS A 19 -11.96 -12.83 6.69
N PRO A 20 -11.97 -13.90 7.50
CA PRO A 20 -13.21 -14.55 7.95
C PRO A 20 -14.05 -13.70 8.94
N ASP A 21 -13.45 -12.74 9.64
CA ASP A 21 -14.15 -11.86 10.60
C ASP A 21 -14.86 -10.66 9.94
N LEU A 22 -14.73 -10.49 8.63
CA LEU A 22 -15.33 -9.39 7.87
C LEU A 22 -15.91 -9.95 6.56
N ALA A 23 -17.05 -10.64 6.64
CA ALA A 23 -17.70 -11.25 5.48
C ALA A 23 -17.96 -10.27 4.31
N THR A 24 -18.02 -8.97 4.62
CA THR A 24 -18.25 -7.88 3.68
C THR A 24 -16.98 -7.11 3.31
N TYR A 25 -15.78 -7.59 3.62
CA TYR A 25 -14.54 -6.94 3.19
C TYR A 25 -13.69 -7.86 2.32
N GLN A 26 -12.99 -7.24 1.37
CA GLN A 26 -11.95 -7.88 0.57
C GLN A 26 -10.66 -7.08 0.67
N THR A 27 -9.56 -7.76 0.98
CA THR A 27 -8.28 -7.11 1.26
C THR A 27 -7.32 -7.29 0.10
N ALA A 28 -6.93 -6.24 -0.61
CA ALA A 28 -5.82 -6.30 -1.56
C ALA A 28 -4.51 -5.91 -0.86
N ALA A 29 -3.43 -6.64 -1.13
CA ALA A 29 -2.14 -6.39 -0.51
C ALA A 29 -1.16 -5.77 -1.52
N PHE A 30 -0.49 -4.70 -1.14
CA PHE A 30 0.46 -3.98 -1.99
C PHE A 30 1.87 -4.08 -1.44
N ARG A 31 2.78 -4.65 -2.21
CA ARG A 31 4.19 -4.72 -1.84
C ARG A 31 4.91 -3.44 -2.22
N VAL A 32 5.50 -2.78 -1.22
CA VAL A 32 6.36 -1.62 -1.39
C VAL A 32 7.80 -2.13 -1.49
N LEU A 33 8.44 -1.85 -2.64
CA LEU A 33 9.75 -2.34 -3.07
C LEU A 33 9.79 -3.85 -3.44
N PRO A 34 10.72 -4.26 -4.34
CA PRO A 34 10.93 -5.67 -4.68
C PRO A 34 11.13 -6.57 -3.45
N PRO A 35 10.72 -7.86 -3.49
CA PRO A 35 10.78 -8.77 -2.33
C PRO A 35 12.18 -8.99 -1.75
N ASP A 36 13.21 -8.80 -2.56
CA ASP A 36 14.63 -8.95 -2.23
C ASP A 36 15.24 -7.67 -1.62
N HIS A 37 14.50 -6.56 -1.59
CA HIS A 37 14.95 -5.33 -0.98
C HIS A 37 14.88 -5.42 0.57
N PRO A 38 15.92 -5.01 1.32
CA PRO A 38 15.96 -5.13 2.79
C PRO A 38 14.83 -4.38 3.52
N ASN A 39 14.31 -3.33 2.89
CA ASN A 39 13.17 -2.55 3.38
C ASN A 39 11.86 -2.87 2.66
N SER A 40 11.72 -4.06 2.05
CA SER A 40 10.45 -4.47 1.44
C SER A 40 9.40 -4.70 2.53
N PHE A 41 8.19 -4.19 2.32
CA PHE A 41 7.04 -4.43 3.20
C PHE A 41 5.75 -4.53 2.40
N VAL A 42 4.71 -5.09 3.03
CA VAL A 42 3.39 -5.27 2.42
C VAL A 42 2.38 -4.40 3.16
N VAL A 43 1.56 -3.67 2.40
CA VAL A 43 0.48 -2.83 2.90
C VAL A 43 -0.86 -3.47 2.52
N PRO A 44 -1.60 -4.04 3.48
CA PRO A 44 -2.95 -4.54 3.24
C PRO A 44 -3.95 -3.37 3.19
N VAL A 45 -4.82 -3.37 2.19
CA VAL A 45 -5.93 -2.42 2.05
C VAL A 45 -7.23 -3.19 1.95
N SER A 46 -8.12 -2.97 2.90
CA SER A 46 -9.43 -3.63 2.97
C SER A 46 -10.52 -2.72 2.41
N VAL A 47 -11.26 -3.23 1.43
CA VAL A 47 -12.39 -2.55 0.78
C VAL A 47 -13.70 -3.18 1.25
N ASN A 48 -14.66 -2.36 1.62
CA ASN A 48 -16.00 -2.80 2.01
C ASN A 48 -16.85 -3.11 0.75
N LEU A 49 -17.23 -4.37 0.61
CA LEU A 49 -18.07 -4.91 -0.46
C LEU A 49 -19.54 -4.49 -0.39
N ASP A 50 -20.00 -3.94 0.75
CA ASP A 50 -21.33 -3.33 0.85
C ASP A 50 -21.39 -1.97 0.14
N GLN A 51 -20.23 -1.35 -0.09
CA GLN A 51 -20.11 -0.03 -0.74
C GLN A 51 -19.62 -0.14 -2.19
N TYR A 52 -18.81 -1.15 -2.49
CA TYR A 52 -18.16 -1.33 -3.79
C TYR A 52 -18.34 -2.77 -4.27
N GLY A 53 -18.58 -2.94 -5.57
CA GLY A 53 -18.66 -4.28 -6.16
C GLY A 53 -17.32 -5.01 -6.09
N PRO A 54 -17.30 -6.36 -6.17
CA PRO A 54 -16.06 -7.15 -6.20
C PRO A 54 -15.10 -6.74 -7.32
N ASP A 55 -15.63 -6.30 -8.46
CA ASP A 55 -14.84 -5.86 -9.62
C ASP A 55 -14.19 -4.48 -9.43
N GLU A 56 -14.66 -3.69 -8.45
CA GLU A 56 -14.14 -2.35 -8.13
C GLU A 56 -13.09 -2.39 -7.01
N VAL A 57 -12.95 -3.53 -6.32
CA VAL A 57 -12.06 -3.69 -5.16
C VAL A 57 -10.63 -3.30 -5.49
N GLU A 58 -10.11 -3.73 -6.65
CA GLU A 58 -8.73 -3.43 -7.03
C GLU A 58 -8.51 -1.92 -7.23
N ASP A 59 -9.41 -1.25 -7.95
CA ASP A 59 -9.32 0.18 -8.22
C ASP A 59 -9.46 1.01 -6.93
N GLN A 60 -10.39 0.63 -6.06
CA GLN A 60 -10.56 1.29 -4.75
C GLN A 60 -9.35 1.06 -3.85
N ALA A 61 -8.82 -0.16 -3.81
CA ALA A 61 -7.65 -0.46 -3.00
C ALA A 61 -6.41 0.30 -3.51
N ARG A 62 -6.24 0.42 -4.84
CA ARG A 62 -5.19 1.25 -5.47
C ARG A 62 -5.35 2.73 -5.11
N PHE A 63 -6.58 3.25 -5.16
CA PHE A 63 -6.87 4.65 -4.81
C PHE A 63 -6.47 4.95 -3.36
N VAL A 64 -6.92 4.11 -2.41
CA VAL A 64 -6.61 4.25 -0.98
C VAL A 64 -5.11 4.11 -0.74
N PHE A 65 -4.48 3.08 -1.32
CA PHE A 65 -3.05 2.87 -1.20
C PHE A 65 -2.24 4.08 -1.69
N HIS A 66 -2.61 4.65 -2.85
CA HIS A 66 -1.94 5.83 -3.39
C HIS A 66 -2.05 7.04 -2.45
N HIS A 67 -3.25 7.29 -1.90
CA HIS A 67 -3.46 8.40 -0.96
C HIS A 67 -2.68 8.19 0.34
N LEU A 68 -2.64 6.96 0.85
CA LEU A 68 -1.85 6.60 2.03
C LEU A 68 -0.35 6.89 1.80
N MET A 69 0.21 6.41 0.69
CA MET A 69 1.62 6.60 0.38
C MET A 69 1.97 8.08 0.14
N ARG A 70 1.07 8.83 -0.50
CA ARG A 70 1.25 10.28 -0.67
C ARG A 70 1.23 11.02 0.66
N ALA A 71 0.24 10.75 1.50
CA ALA A 71 0.14 11.36 2.82
C ALA A 71 1.36 11.00 3.70
N LEU A 72 1.86 9.77 3.59
CA LEU A 72 3.08 9.35 4.27
C LEU A 72 4.31 10.12 3.75
N ALA A 73 4.46 10.28 2.42
CA ALA A 73 5.54 11.05 1.84
C ALA A 73 5.50 12.52 2.30
N GLU A 74 4.32 13.15 2.28
CA GLU A 74 4.12 14.53 2.77
C GLU A 74 4.41 14.64 4.27
N ALA A 75 3.94 13.69 5.09
CA ALA A 75 4.17 13.70 6.54
C ALA A 75 5.63 13.45 6.94
N THR A 76 6.41 12.83 6.04
CA THR A 76 7.81 12.46 6.27
C THR A 76 8.81 13.35 5.51
N GLU A 77 8.34 14.37 4.78
CA GLU A 77 9.15 15.27 3.95
C GLU A 77 10.24 16.00 4.76
N GLY A 78 10.05 16.16 6.06
CA GLY A 78 11.01 16.77 6.99
C GLY A 78 11.65 15.79 7.99
N TRP A 79 11.47 14.48 7.82
CA TRP A 79 12.10 13.46 8.66
C TRP A 79 13.55 13.23 8.20
N ASP A 80 14.33 14.31 8.15
CA ASP A 80 15.78 14.16 8.06
C ASP A 80 16.27 13.43 9.33
N ARG A 81 17.18 12.49 9.10
CA ARG A 81 17.62 11.43 10.00
C ARG A 81 17.78 11.90 11.46
N PRO A 82 17.35 11.10 12.46
CA PRO A 82 17.70 11.38 13.84
C PRO A 82 19.22 11.28 14.00
N ASN A 83 19.84 12.44 14.26
CA ASN A 83 21.19 12.63 14.80
C ASN A 83 22.38 12.09 13.97
N GLU A 84 22.98 12.97 13.15
CA GLU A 84 24.45 13.04 13.10
C GLU A 84 24.90 13.84 14.33
N ILE A 85 25.24 13.13 15.42
CA ILE A 85 26.06 13.64 16.55
C ILE A 85 27.35 12.82 16.57
#